data_AF-A0A9E4ABW4-F1
#
_entry.id   AF-A0A9E4ABW4-F1
#
_cell.length_a   1.000
_cell.length_b   1.000
_cell.length_c   1.000
_cell.angle_alpha   90.00
_cell.angle_beta   90.00
_cell.angle_gamma   90.00
#
_symmetry.space_group_name_H-M   'P 1'
#
loop_
_entity.id
_entity.type
_entity.pdbx_description
1 polymer ?
#
loop_
_entity_poly.entity_id
_entity_poly.type
_entity_poly.pdbx_seq_one_letter_code
_entity_poly.pdbx_strand_id
1 'polypeptide(L)'
;MITVSDIAIRVVSEDDFSFAIKALVQNGSDNPRVFVELQGLDSDGFEICDAILESIIPIGASRVLTTKEDYVDKKIFEQIVGWQQK
;
A
#
# COMPACT_ATOMS: atom_id res chain seq x y z
N MET A 1 6.98 -7.85 -14.80
CA MET A 1 5.85 -7.13 -14.18
C MET A 1 5.86 -7.36 -12.68
N ILE A 2 5.63 -6.32 -11.89
CA ILE A 2 5.40 -6.43 -10.45
C ILE A 2 3.89 -6.66 -10.23
N THR A 3 3.54 -7.56 -9.32
CA THR A 3 2.14 -7.85 -8.98
C THR A 3 1.92 -7.67 -7.50
N VAL A 4 0.82 -7.01 -7.13
CA VAL A 4 0.42 -6.74 -5.76
C VAL A 4 -0.90 -7.44 -5.48
N SER A 5 -0.98 -8.11 -4.34
CA SER A 5 -2.16 -8.85 -3.89
C SER A 5 -2.23 -8.86 -2.36
N ASP A 6 -3.32 -9.41 -1.81
CA ASP A 6 -3.53 -9.55 -0.36
C ASP A 6 -3.30 -8.25 0.43
N ILE A 7 -3.75 -7.13 -0.14
CA ILE A 7 -3.66 -5.82 0.50
C ILE A 7 -4.55 -5.82 1.74
N ALA A 8 -3.97 -5.53 2.89
CA ALA A 8 -4.67 -5.41 4.16
C ALA A 8 -4.17 -4.20 4.92
N ILE A 9 -5.11 -3.56 5.63
CA ILE A 9 -4.88 -2.31 6.35
C ILE A 9 -5.21 -2.52 7.82
N ARG A 10 -4.46 -1.86 8.70
CA ARG A 10 -4.69 -1.88 10.14
C ARG A 10 -4.47 -0.48 10.72
N VAL A 11 -5.47 0.05 11.43
CA VAL A 11 -5.30 1.24 12.26
C VAL A 11 -4.31 0.92 13.40
N VAL A 12 -3.31 1.77 13.55
CA VAL A 12 -2.23 1.63 14.54
C VAL A 12 -2.47 2.54 15.75
N SER A 13 -2.92 3.77 15.52
CA SER A 13 -3.28 4.74 16.56
C SER A 13 -4.47 5.58 16.11
N GLU A 14 -5.32 5.97 17.06
CA GLU A 14 -6.50 6.83 16.86
C GLU A 14 -6.24 8.28 17.29
N ASP A 15 -5.29 8.53 18.20
CA ASP A 15 -4.99 9.88 18.73
C ASP A 15 -4.20 10.70 17.69
N ASP A 16 -3.06 10.16 17.29
CA ASP A 16 -2.30 10.57 16.09
C ASP A 16 -2.63 9.56 15.00
N PHE A 17 -3.72 9.83 14.27
CA PHE A 17 -4.28 8.84 13.37
C PHE A 17 -3.23 8.30 12.39
N SER A 18 -2.98 7.00 12.49
CA SER A 18 -1.97 6.29 11.73
C SER A 18 -2.45 4.89 11.39
N PHE A 19 -2.02 4.40 10.24
CA PHE A 19 -2.35 3.05 9.79
C PHE A 19 -1.15 2.39 9.16
N ALA A 20 -1.19 1.07 9.12
CA ALA A 20 -0.21 0.26 8.40
C ALA A 20 -0.90 -0.49 7.28
N ILE A 21 -0.22 -0.57 6.13
CA ILE A 21 -0.60 -1.41 5.01
C ILE A 21 0.37 -2.57 4.94
N LYS A 22 -0.14 -3.76 4.66
CA LYS A 22 0.65 -4.90 4.18
C LYS A 22 0.11 -5.40 2.84
N ALA A 23 0.99 -5.87 1.97
CA ALA A 23 0.61 -6.50 0.72
C ALA A 23 1.62 -7.58 0.34
N LEU A 24 1.15 -8.63 -0.33
CA LEU A 24 2.02 -9.61 -1.00
C LEU A 24 2.46 -9.03 -2.34
N VAL A 25 3.77 -8.83 -2.48
CA VAL A 25 4.38 -8.28 -3.70
C VAL A 25 5.22 -9.35 -4.38
N GLN A 26 4.91 -9.65 -5.63
CA GLN A 26 5.65 -10.58 -6.48
C GLN A 26 6.47 -9.82 -7.52
N ASN A 27 7.77 -10.10 -7.57
CA ASN A 27 8.66 -9.51 -8.55
C ASN A 27 8.79 -10.39 -9.79
N GLY A 28 7.92 -10.18 -10.78
CA GLY A 28 8.10 -10.75 -12.12
C GLY A 28 8.82 -9.81 -13.08
N SER A 29 9.51 -8.76 -12.61
CA SER A 29 10.31 -7.85 -13.43
C SER A 29 11.75 -8.36 -13.61
N ASP A 30 12.56 -7.65 -14.38
CA ASP A 30 13.99 -7.88 -14.56
C ASP A 30 14.87 -7.08 -13.58
N ASN A 31 14.26 -6.35 -12.63
CA ASN A 31 14.93 -5.55 -11.63
C ASN A 31 14.64 -6.07 -10.22
N PRO A 32 15.65 -6.41 -9.40
CA PRO A 32 15.41 -6.85 -8.02
C PRO A 32 14.90 -5.72 -7.11
N ARG A 33 15.07 -4.44 -7.45
CA ARG A 33 14.50 -3.33 -6.71
C ARG A 33 13.05 -3.13 -7.13
N VAL A 34 12.14 -3.34 -6.17
CA VAL A 34 10.70 -3.19 -6.35
C VAL A 34 10.25 -1.93 -5.65
N PHE A 35 9.54 -1.08 -6.40
CA PHE A 35 8.86 0.11 -5.92
C PHE A 35 7.39 0.00 -6.33
N VAL A 36 6.49 0.06 -5.38
CA VAL A 36 5.04 -0.05 -5.58
C VAL A 36 4.38 1.14 -4.92
N GLU A 37 3.58 1.86 -5.71
CA GLU A 37 2.68 2.91 -5.23
C GLU A 37 1.27 2.31 -5.15
N LEU A 38 0.63 2.48 -4.01
CA LEU A 38 -0.77 2.14 -3.79
C LEU A 38 -1.57 3.43 -3.70
N GLN A 39 -2.72 3.45 -4.37
CA GLN A 39 -3.69 4.53 -4.26
C GLN A 39 -4.90 4.06 -3.45
N GLY A 40 -5.26 4.85 -2.44
CA GLY A 40 -6.51 4.76 -1.71
C GLY A 40 -7.59 5.54 -2.46
N LEU A 41 -8.66 4.85 -2.83
CA LEU A 41 -9.75 5.40 -3.63
C LEU A 41 -10.98 5.70 -2.79
N ASP A 42 -11.65 6.81 -3.10
CA ASP A 42 -12.99 7.09 -2.60
C ASP A 42 -14.09 6.27 -3.31
N SER A 43 -15.35 6.45 -2.90
CA SER A 43 -16.49 5.75 -3.50
C SER A 43 -16.74 6.09 -4.97
N ASP A 44 -16.25 7.23 -5.45
CA ASP A 44 -16.35 7.68 -6.83
C ASP A 44 -15.15 7.23 -7.68
N GLY A 45 -14.15 6.60 -7.06
CA GLY A 45 -12.95 6.09 -7.70
C GLY A 45 -11.82 7.11 -7.86
N PHE A 46 -11.88 8.24 -7.15
CA PHE A 46 -10.79 9.22 -7.11
C PHE A 46 -9.73 8.83 -6.08
N GLU A 47 -8.46 9.03 -6.44
CA GLU A 47 -7.33 8.92 -5.51
C GLU A 47 -7.38 10.05 -4.47
N ILE A 48 -7.41 9.66 -3.20
CA ILE A 48 -7.44 10.60 -2.05
C ILE A 48 -6.30 10.38 -1.06
N CYS A 49 -5.51 9.31 -1.25
CA CYS A 49 -4.35 8.97 -0.43
C CYS A 49 -3.42 8.05 -1.23
N ASP A 50 -2.12 8.12 -0.99
CA ASP A 50 -1.11 7.22 -1.54
C ASP A 50 -0.27 6.57 -0.44
N ALA A 51 0.33 5.42 -0.77
CA ALA A 51 1.28 4.74 0.11
C ALA A 51 2.33 3.99 -0.70
N ILE A 52 3.57 3.94 -0.20
CA ILE A 52 4.70 3.35 -0.91
C ILE A 52 5.17 2.07 -0.23
N LEU A 53 5.33 1.01 -1.01
CA LEU A 53 6.00 -0.23 -0.63
C LEU A 53 7.28 -0.40 -1.44
N GLU A 54 8.42 -0.37 -0.77
CA GLU A 54 9.73 -0.53 -1.42
C GLU A 54 10.55 -1.64 -0.77
N SER A 55 11.17 -2.49 -1.59
CA SER A 55 12.18 -3.43 -1.11
C SER A 55 13.03 -4.00 -2.25
N ILE A 56 14.05 -4.76 -1.86
CA ILE A 56 14.74 -5.66 -2.78
C ILE A 56 14.05 -7.03 -2.68
N ILE A 57 13.43 -7.45 -3.78
CA ILE A 57 12.80 -8.77 -3.93
C ILE A 57 13.49 -9.45 -5.12
N PRO A 58 14.13 -10.62 -4.94
CA PRO A 58 14.74 -11.34 -6.06
C PRO A 58 13.78 -11.55 -7.22
N ILE A 59 14.30 -11.57 -8.45
CA ILE A 59 13.51 -11.85 -9.66
C ILE A 59 12.84 -13.22 -9.52
N GLY A 60 11.54 -13.28 -9.77
CA GLY A 60 10.70 -14.46 -9.62
C GLY A 60 10.23 -14.76 -8.19
N ALA A 61 10.69 -14.01 -7.19
CA ALA A 61 10.30 -14.21 -5.79
C ALA A 61 9.12 -13.31 -5.39
N SER A 62 8.52 -13.62 -4.24
CA SER A 62 7.50 -12.80 -3.60
C SER A 62 7.87 -12.49 -2.15
N ARG A 63 7.40 -11.35 -1.64
CA ARG A 63 7.58 -10.95 -0.25
C ARG A 63 6.37 -10.16 0.23
N VAL A 64 5.99 -10.36 1.49
CA VAL A 64 5.04 -9.45 2.16
C VAL A 64 5.81 -8.18 2.51
N LEU A 65 5.38 -7.06 1.93
CA LEU A 65 5.89 -5.74 2.27
C LEU A 65 4.90 -5.04 3.20
N THR A 66 5.42 -4.15 4.04
CA THR A 66 4.63 -3.35 4.96
C THR A 66 5.10 -1.90 4.91
N THR A 67 4.17 -0.96 4.97
CA THR A 67 4.45 0.46 5.23
C THR A 67 3.51 0.97 6.32
N LYS A 68 3.87 2.12 6.90
CA LYS A 68 3.09 2.81 7.92
C LYS A 68 2.99 4.27 7.52
N GLU A 69 1.76 4.77 7.49
CA GLU A 69 1.47 6.18 7.30
C GLU A 69 1.11 6.80 8.65
N ASP A 70 1.74 7.93 8.94
CA ASP A 70 1.63 8.67 10.19
C ASP A 70 0.98 10.03 9.94
N TYR A 71 0.22 10.53 10.93
CA TYR A 71 -0.44 11.83 10.88
C TYR A 71 -1.41 12.01 9.70
N VAL A 72 -2.14 10.94 9.34
CA VAL A 72 -3.14 11.00 8.27
C VAL A 72 -4.44 11.60 8.82
N ASP A 73 -5.12 12.45 8.04
CA ASP A 73 -6.46 12.90 8.41
C ASP A 73 -7.41 11.69 8.44
N LYS A 74 -7.91 11.36 9.64
CA LYS A 74 -8.86 10.28 9.85
C LYS A 74 -10.05 10.35 8.90
N LYS A 75 -10.55 11.56 8.59
CA LYS A 75 -11.67 11.73 7.66
C LYS A 75 -11.31 11.33 6.24
N ILE A 76 -10.06 11.56 5.80
CA ILE A 76 -9.59 11.10 4.50
C ILE A 76 -9.54 9.58 4.50
N PHE A 77 -8.96 8.98 5.55
CA PHE A 77 -8.88 7.51 5.65
C PHE A 77 -10.25 6.83 5.63
N GLU A 78 -11.23 7.37 6.37
CA GLU A 78 -12.59 6.83 6.42
C GLU A 78 -13.33 6.91 5.08
N GLN A 79 -12.90 7.77 4.16
CA GLN A 79 -13.44 7.85 2.80
C GLN A 79 -12.86 6.78 1.87
N ILE A 80 -11.75 6.14 2.24
CA ILE A 80 -11.10 5.12 1.41
C ILE A 80 -11.93 3.84 1.41
N VAL A 81 -12.47 3.46 0.25
CA VAL A 81 -13.25 2.22 0.08
C VAL A 81 -12.40 1.07 -0.46
N GLY A 82 -11.21 1.37 -0.98
CA GLY A 82 -10.32 0.37 -1.55
C GLY A 82 -8.91 0.88 -1.79
N TRP A 83 -7.97 -0.06 -1.88
CA TRP A 83 -6.57 0.18 -2.23
C TRP A 83 -6.22 -0.64 -3.45
N GLN A 84 -5.49 -0.04 -4.39
CA GLN A 84 -4.98 -0.73 -5.56
C GLN A 84 -3.60 -0.24 -5.96
N GLN A 85 -2.87 -1.07 -6.70
CA GLN A 85 -1.63 -0.65 -7.34
C GLN A 85 -1.93 0.41 -8.40
N LYS A 86 -1.12 1.47 -8.43
CA LYS A 86 -1.17 2.52 -9.46
C LYS A 86 -0.56 2.08 -10.79
#